data_AF-A0AA42QHA9-F1
#
_entry.id   AF-A0AA42QHA9-F1
#
_cell.length_a   1.000
_cell.length_b   1.000
_cell.length_c   1.000
_cell.angle_alpha   90.00
_cell.angle_beta   90.00
_cell.angle_gamma   90.00
#
_symmetry.space_group_name_H-M   'P 1'
#
loop_
_entity.id
_entity.type
_entity.pdbx_description
1 polymer ?
#
loop_
_entity_poly.entity_id
_entity_poly.type
_entity_poly.pdbx_seq_one_letter_code
_entity_poly.pdbx_strand_id
1 'polypeptide(L)'
;MRLIAPALHGLFCMAAQASDIPPSATEPAPTNPVADAPARLIFSRDNNAPNACDVELYVNQQVVAKLGPSEQTSLDLPSGELGVAVAMSPDGYCGGHGSDVAQSVMLRPGETRQFAIMVEPEQVFLAPLID
;
A
#
# COMPACT_ATOMS: atom_id res chain seq x y z
N MET A 1 52.95 -43.42 69.66
CA MET A 1 52.90 -44.22 68.42
C MET A 1 51.42 -44.40 68.05
N ARG A 2 50.99 -43.72 66.97
CA ARG A 2 49.75 -43.87 66.15
C ARG A 2 48.44 -44.26 66.87
N LEU A 3 47.54 -43.31 67.16
CA LEU A 3 46.50 -42.66 66.32
C LEU A 3 45.16 -43.44 66.26
N ILE A 4 44.13 -42.70 66.67
CA ILE A 4 42.72 -43.03 66.92
C ILE A 4 41.93 -42.84 65.60
N ALA A 5 40.85 -43.62 65.41
CA ALA A 5 39.80 -43.48 64.37
C ALA A 5 39.04 -42.11 64.49
N PRO A 6 37.98 -41.73 63.71
CA PRO A 6 37.18 -42.42 62.68
C PRO A 6 36.73 -41.53 61.47
N ALA A 7 35.81 -42.08 60.67
CA ALA A 7 34.96 -41.55 59.57
C ALA A 7 34.81 -40.03 59.34
N LEU A 8 34.79 -39.60 58.06
CA LEU A 8 34.07 -38.38 57.64
C LEU A 8 33.64 -38.38 56.15
N HIS A 9 32.32 -38.52 55.96
CA HIS A 9 31.43 -37.87 54.97
C HIS A 9 31.98 -37.44 53.60
N GLY A 10 31.54 -38.15 52.56
CA GLY A 10 31.59 -37.70 51.17
C GLY A 10 30.57 -36.58 50.92
N LEU A 11 31.08 -35.41 50.54
CA LEU A 11 30.32 -34.22 50.20
C LEU A 11 29.89 -34.29 48.72
N PHE A 12 28.58 -34.30 48.47
CA PHE A 12 27.98 -34.34 47.13
C PHE A 12 27.88 -32.90 46.59
N CYS A 13 28.74 -32.52 45.63
CA CYS A 13 28.66 -31.23 44.95
C CYS A 13 27.68 -31.33 43.76
N MET A 14 26.51 -30.70 43.88
CA MET A 14 25.63 -30.41 42.74
C MET A 14 26.28 -29.33 41.86
N ALA A 15 26.57 -29.65 40.60
CA ALA A 15 26.96 -28.68 39.59
C ALA A 15 25.71 -27.93 39.10
N ALA A 16 25.69 -26.62 39.30
CA ALA A 16 24.69 -25.72 38.72
C ALA A 16 25.02 -25.50 37.24
N GLN A 17 24.14 -25.97 36.35
CA GLN A 17 24.27 -25.70 34.92
C GLN A 17 23.69 -24.32 34.63
N ALA A 18 24.55 -23.34 34.38
CA ALA A 18 24.15 -22.07 33.80
C ALA A 18 23.72 -22.33 32.34
N SER A 19 22.44 -22.11 32.03
CA SER A 19 21.96 -22.15 30.65
C SER A 19 22.28 -20.81 30.00
N ASP A 20 23.20 -20.80 29.03
CA ASP A 20 23.40 -19.67 28.11
C ASP A 20 22.13 -19.48 27.30
N ILE A 21 21.38 -18.43 27.62
CA ILE A 21 20.26 -17.96 26.81
C ILE A 21 20.88 -17.20 25.63
N PRO A 22 20.71 -17.66 24.37
CA PRO A 22 21.20 -16.89 23.22
C PRO A 22 20.46 -15.54 23.18
N PRO A 23 21.15 -14.43 22.84
CA PRO A 23 20.51 -13.13 22.74
C PRO A 23 19.39 -13.19 21.70
N SER A 24 18.17 -12.85 22.13
CA SER A 24 17.00 -12.71 21.26
C SER A 24 17.38 -11.89 20.03
N ALA A 25 16.97 -12.40 18.86
CA ALA A 25 17.09 -11.72 17.59
C ALA A 25 16.63 -10.27 17.74
N THR A 26 17.54 -9.34 17.47
CA THR A 26 17.23 -7.92 17.37
C THR A 26 16.17 -7.75 16.29
N GLU A 27 14.97 -7.33 16.68
CA GLU A 27 13.96 -6.86 15.74
C GLU A 27 14.58 -5.79 14.82
N PRO A 28 14.37 -5.87 13.49
CA PRO A 28 14.86 -4.84 12.59
C PRO A 28 14.33 -3.48 13.06
N ALA A 29 15.23 -2.51 13.21
CA ALA A 29 14.84 -1.14 13.51
C ALA A 29 13.79 -0.65 12.48
N PRO A 30 12.79 0.15 12.88
CA PRO A 30 11.79 0.65 11.95
C PRO A 30 12.49 1.41 10.84
N THR A 31 12.33 0.92 9.60
CA THR A 31 12.87 1.57 8.42
C THR A 31 12.26 2.97 8.35
N ASN A 32 13.09 4.01 8.44
CA ASN A 32 12.63 5.38 8.20
C ASN A 32 11.90 5.44 6.85
N PRO A 33 10.76 6.16 6.75
CA PRO A 33 10.09 6.34 5.47
C PRO A 33 11.09 6.88 4.45
N VAL A 34 11.29 6.13 3.37
CA VAL A 34 12.21 6.52 2.29
C VAL A 34 11.64 7.79 1.68
N ALA A 35 12.40 8.89 1.74
CA ALA A 35 11.96 10.21 1.32
C ALA A 35 11.47 10.28 -0.14
N ASP A 36 11.89 9.32 -0.97
CA ASP A 36 11.55 9.22 -2.39
C ASP A 36 10.76 7.96 -2.75
N ALA A 37 10.11 7.30 -1.78
CA ALA A 37 9.26 6.15 -2.08
C ALA A 37 8.12 6.55 -3.03
N PRO A 38 7.82 5.74 -4.07
CA PRO A 38 6.65 5.99 -4.90
C PRO A 38 5.38 5.91 -4.06
N ALA A 39 4.43 6.77 -4.38
CA ALA A 39 3.08 6.68 -3.86
C ALA A 39 2.24 5.79 -4.78
N ARG A 40 1.20 5.16 -4.25
CA ARG A 40 0.29 4.29 -4.97
C ARG A 40 -1.09 4.90 -5.03
N LEU A 41 -1.61 5.08 -6.24
CA LEU A 41 -3.02 5.39 -6.44
C LEU A 41 -3.75 4.16 -6.96
N ILE A 42 -4.91 3.89 -6.38
CA ILE A 42 -5.81 2.83 -6.78
C ILE A 42 -7.09 3.48 -7.29
N PHE A 43 -7.52 3.08 -8.48
CA PHE A 43 -8.73 3.59 -9.12
C PHE A 43 -9.64 2.43 -9.44
N SER A 44 -10.83 2.43 -8.86
CA SER A 44 -11.84 1.39 -9.08
C SER A 44 -13.05 2.03 -9.72
N ARG A 45 -13.42 1.60 -10.92
CA ARG A 45 -14.63 2.07 -11.56
C ARG A 45 -15.84 1.38 -10.96
N ASP A 46 -16.89 2.15 -10.73
CA ASP A 46 -18.18 1.58 -10.37
C ASP A 46 -18.72 0.62 -11.44
N ASN A 47 -19.80 -0.07 -11.11
CA ASN A 47 -20.57 -0.86 -12.06
C ASN A 47 -21.80 -0.10 -12.57
N ASN A 48 -21.87 1.21 -12.32
CA ASN A 48 -22.99 2.03 -12.77
C ASN A 48 -22.75 2.37 -14.24
N ALA A 49 -23.24 1.48 -15.10
CA ALA A 49 -23.00 1.55 -16.53
C ALA A 49 -24.31 1.86 -17.25
N PRO A 50 -24.74 3.14 -17.35
CA PRO A 50 -25.78 3.50 -18.32
C PRO A 50 -25.37 3.08 -19.75
N ASN A 51 -24.06 2.91 -19.99
CA ASN A 51 -23.48 2.29 -21.17
C ASN A 51 -22.27 1.41 -20.78
N ALA A 52 -21.96 0.38 -21.60
CA ALA A 52 -20.79 -0.50 -21.42
C ALA A 52 -19.47 0.18 -21.84
N CYS A 53 -19.42 1.51 -21.81
CA CYS A 53 -18.29 2.30 -22.27
C CYS A 53 -17.17 2.31 -21.25
N ASP A 54 -15.93 2.29 -21.70
CA ASP A 54 -14.77 2.45 -20.84
C ASP A 54 -14.62 3.90 -20.38
N VAL A 55 -13.95 4.10 -19.25
CA VAL A 55 -13.45 5.42 -18.82
C VAL A 55 -11.95 5.49 -19.02
N GLU A 56 -11.48 6.64 -19.50
CA GLU A 56 -10.06 6.95 -19.58
C GLU A 56 -9.62 7.62 -18.29
N LEU A 57 -8.55 7.09 -17.70
CA LEU A 57 -7.85 7.68 -16.56
C LEU A 57 -6.67 8.49 -17.06
N TYR A 58 -6.57 9.72 -16.59
CA TYR A 58 -5.53 10.66 -16.95
C TYR A 58 -4.64 10.97 -15.76
N VAL A 59 -3.33 11.02 -15.99
CA VAL A 59 -2.34 11.62 -15.09
C VAL A 59 -1.59 12.69 -15.88
N ASN A 60 -1.59 13.92 -15.40
CA ASN A 60 -0.99 15.09 -16.06
C ASN A 60 -1.39 15.21 -17.54
N GLN A 61 -2.70 15.11 -17.81
CA GLN A 61 -3.34 15.15 -19.14
C GLN A 61 -2.94 14.01 -20.10
N GLN A 62 -2.26 12.96 -19.63
CA GLN A 62 -1.96 11.78 -20.43
C GLN A 62 -2.83 10.61 -20.01
N VAL A 63 -3.43 9.90 -20.98
CA VAL A 63 -4.17 8.66 -20.72
C VAL A 63 -3.20 7.59 -20.25
N VAL A 64 -3.39 7.09 -19.04
CA VAL A 64 -2.55 6.06 -18.42
C VAL A 64 -3.26 4.72 -18.28
N ALA A 65 -4.59 4.70 -18.32
CA ALA A 65 -5.38 3.48 -18.32
C ALA A 65 -6.77 3.70 -18.96
N LYS A 66 -7.36 2.60 -19.43
CA LYS A 66 -8.78 2.48 -19.76
C LYS A 66 -9.40 1.45 -18.83
N LEU A 67 -10.58 1.73 -18.30
CA LEU A 67 -11.26 0.89 -17.31
C LEU A 67 -12.71 0.61 -17.76
N GLY A 68 -13.00 -0.65 -18.03
CA GLY A 68 -14.34 -1.18 -18.22
C GLY A 68 -15.14 -1.23 -16.91
N PRO A 69 -16.45 -1.54 -16.96
CA PRO A 69 -17.30 -1.60 -15.77
C PRO A 69 -16.75 -2.56 -14.72
N SER A 70 -16.75 -2.14 -13.45
CA SER A 70 -16.16 -2.88 -12.32
C SER A 70 -14.65 -3.15 -12.38
N GLU A 71 -13.92 -2.60 -13.36
CA GLU A 71 -12.47 -2.77 -13.42
C GLU A 71 -11.74 -1.83 -12.45
N GLN A 72 -10.52 -2.22 -12.11
CA GLN A 72 -9.62 -1.46 -11.23
C GLN A 72 -8.21 -1.46 -11.79
N THR A 73 -7.49 -0.36 -11.56
CA THR A 73 -6.05 -0.26 -11.80
C THR A 73 -5.31 0.30 -10.60
N SER A 74 -4.01 0.05 -10.53
CA SER A 74 -3.11 0.62 -9.54
C SER A 74 -1.88 1.19 -10.22
N LEU A 75 -1.54 2.42 -9.85
CA LEU A 75 -0.43 3.17 -10.41
C LEU A 75 0.56 3.53 -9.31
N ASP A 76 1.81 3.14 -9.49
CA ASP A 76 2.92 3.67 -8.68
C ASP A 76 3.41 4.97 -9.34
N LEU A 77 3.30 6.07 -8.61
CA LEU A 77 3.50 7.44 -9.08
C LEU A 77 4.57 8.13 -8.22
N PRO A 78 5.27 9.13 -8.77
CA PRO A 78 6.17 9.95 -7.97
C PRO A 78 5.39 10.66 -6.86
N SER A 79 6.07 10.88 -5.73
CA SER A 79 5.54 11.73 -4.66
C SER A 79 5.50 13.19 -5.09
N GLY A 80 4.62 13.97 -4.46
CA GLY A 80 4.39 15.38 -4.77
C GLY A 80 3.00 15.63 -5.38
N GLU A 81 2.88 16.78 -6.05
CA GLU A 81 1.62 17.21 -6.66
C GLU A 81 1.44 16.60 -8.05
N LEU A 82 0.26 16.02 -8.31
CA LEU A 82 -0.12 15.44 -9.59
C LEU A 82 -1.53 15.87 -9.98
N GLY A 83 -1.75 16.14 -11.26
CA GLY A 83 -3.09 16.29 -11.80
C GLY A 83 -3.65 14.93 -12.20
N VAL A 84 -4.78 14.51 -11.65
CA VAL A 84 -5.50 13.31 -12.08
C VAL A 84 -6.88 13.69 -12.61
N ALA A 85 -7.34 12.98 -13.62
CA ALA A 85 -8.64 13.24 -14.21
C ALA A 85 -9.25 11.96 -14.79
N VAL A 86 -10.56 11.99 -15.04
CA VAL A 86 -11.28 10.91 -15.71
C VAL A 86 -12.22 11.50 -16.74
N ALA A 87 -12.47 10.75 -17.80
CA ALA A 87 -13.50 11.05 -18.79
C ALA A 87 -14.06 9.76 -19.38
N MET A 88 -15.26 9.85 -19.95
CA MET A 88 -15.77 8.77 -20.80
C MET A 88 -14.83 8.58 -21.99
N SER A 89 -14.56 7.34 -22.38
CA SER A 89 -13.72 7.08 -23.55
C SER A 89 -14.37 7.63 -24.83
N PRO A 90 -13.58 8.24 -25.74
CA PRO A 90 -14.07 8.67 -27.04
C PRO A 90 -14.32 7.50 -28.02
N ASP A 91 -13.98 6.27 -27.63
CA ASP A 91 -14.04 5.12 -28.52
C ASP A 91 -15.49 4.77 -28.94
N GLY A 92 -15.65 4.39 -30.20
CA GLY A 92 -16.93 3.91 -30.74
C GLY A 92 -18.07 4.91 -30.57
N TYR A 93 -19.15 4.46 -29.92
CA TYR A 93 -20.37 5.26 -29.68
C TYR A 93 -20.42 5.87 -28.28
N CYS A 94 -19.30 5.87 -27.55
CA CYS A 94 -19.27 6.33 -26.17
C CYS A 94 -19.34 7.85 -26.02
N GLY A 95 -19.12 8.59 -27.11
CA GLY A 95 -19.32 10.04 -27.16
C GLY A 95 -18.46 10.81 -26.15
N GLY A 96 -17.39 10.18 -25.66
CA GLY A 96 -16.47 10.80 -24.73
C GLY A 96 -15.71 11.95 -25.36
N HIS A 97 -15.54 12.99 -24.57
CA HIS A 97 -14.61 14.07 -24.83
C HIS A 97 -13.64 14.05 -23.65
N GLY A 98 -12.34 14.00 -23.91
CA GLY A 98 -11.33 13.86 -22.86
C GLY A 98 -11.48 14.88 -21.73
N SER A 99 -10.76 14.69 -20.63
CA SER A 99 -10.97 15.53 -19.45
C SER A 99 -10.23 16.86 -19.54
N ASP A 100 -10.97 17.97 -19.61
CA ASP A 100 -10.41 19.33 -19.50
C ASP A 100 -10.21 19.78 -18.03
N VAL A 101 -10.74 19.00 -17.07
CA VAL A 101 -10.73 19.34 -15.64
C VAL A 101 -9.98 18.26 -14.87
N ALA A 102 -8.76 18.59 -14.43
CA ALA A 102 -7.99 17.75 -13.53
C ALA A 102 -8.19 18.18 -12.07
N GLN A 103 -8.27 17.20 -11.17
CA GLN A 103 -8.10 17.43 -9.73
C GLN A 103 -6.62 17.36 -9.37
N SER A 104 -6.15 18.29 -8.54
CA SER A 104 -4.80 18.25 -7.99
C SER A 104 -4.78 17.35 -6.76
N VAL A 105 -3.80 16.44 -6.71
CA VAL A 105 -3.62 15.47 -5.65
C VAL A 105 -2.19 15.57 -5.14
N MET A 106 -2.03 15.82 -3.84
CA MET A 106 -0.74 15.79 -3.17
C MET A 106 -0.49 14.39 -2.59
N LEU A 107 0.58 13.74 -3.02
CA LEU A 107 1.00 12.40 -2.58
C LEU A 107 2.24 12.47 -1.71
N ARG A 108 2.18 11.86 -0.53
CA ARG A 108 3.35 11.69 0.35
C ARG A 108 4.16 10.45 -0.07
N PRO A 109 5.47 10.40 0.23
CA PRO A 109 6.29 9.20 0.01
C PRO A 109 5.68 7.94 0.62
N GLY A 110 5.49 6.92 -0.20
CA GLY A 110 4.90 5.63 0.18
C GLY A 110 3.40 5.66 0.48
N GLU A 111 2.71 6.78 0.25
CA GLU A 111 1.28 6.89 0.48
C GLU A 111 0.50 5.98 -0.47
N THR A 112 -0.50 5.27 0.05
CA THR A 112 -1.52 4.61 -0.78
C THR A 112 -2.84 5.34 -0.62
N ARG A 113 -3.49 5.68 -1.73
CA ARG A 113 -4.81 6.32 -1.72
C ARG A 113 -5.70 5.70 -2.79
N GLN A 114 -7.00 5.65 -2.50
CA GLN A 114 -7.98 5.02 -3.36
C GLN A 114 -9.03 6.03 -3.82
N PHE A 115 -9.45 5.90 -5.08
CA PHE A 115 -10.55 6.66 -5.67
C PHE A 115 -11.54 5.70 -6.33
N ALA A 116 -12.82 5.96 -6.14
CA ALA A 116 -13.85 5.41 -7.00
C ALA A 116 -14.01 6.30 -8.24
N ILE A 117 -14.09 5.70 -9.42
CA ILE A 117 -14.54 6.38 -10.63
C ILE A 117 -16.04 6.17 -10.72
N MET A 118 -16.78 7.25 -10.53
CA MET A 118 -18.23 7.28 -10.57
C MET A 118 -18.68 7.66 -11.97
N VAL A 119 -19.57 6.86 -12.56
CA VAL A 119 -20.17 7.14 -13.86
C VAL A 119 -21.65 7.47 -13.65
N GLU A 120 -22.03 8.68 -14.03
CA GLU A 120 -23.40 9.17 -13.99
C GLU A 120 -23.86 9.57 -15.40
N PRO A 121 -25.17 9.73 -15.66
CA PRO A 121 -25.68 10.05 -17.00
C PRO A 121 -25.06 11.30 -17.65
N GLU A 122 -24.66 12.29 -16.86
CA GLU A 122 -24.16 13.58 -17.36
C GLU A 122 -22.67 13.82 -17.06
N GLN A 123 -22.05 13.00 -16.21
CA GLN A 123 -20.68 13.23 -15.74
C GLN A 123 -19.95 11.96 -15.34
N VAL A 124 -18.63 12.01 -15.41
CA VAL A 124 -17.72 11.01 -14.85
C VAL A 124 -16.77 11.74 -13.91
N PHE A 125 -16.62 11.25 -12.68
CA PHE A 125 -15.78 11.92 -11.69
C PHE A 125 -15.09 10.93 -10.75
N LEU A 126 -14.07 11.43 -10.06
CA LEU A 126 -13.30 10.71 -9.06
C LEU A 126 -13.82 11.08 -7.66
N ALA A 127 -14.26 10.09 -6.91
CA ALA A 127 -14.65 10.21 -5.52
C ALA A 127 -13.56 9.61 -4.62
N PRO A 128 -12.98 10.37 -3.66
CA PRO A 128 -12.05 9.79 -2.68
C PRO A 128 -12.75 8.69 -1.88
N LEU A 129 -12.09 7.54 -1.72
CA LEU A 129 -12.50 6.53 -0.77
C LEU A 129 -11.79 6.81 0.55
N ILE A 130 -12.58 7.00 1.60
CA ILE A 130 -12.09 7.16 2.97
C ILE A 130 -12.25 5.78 3.60
N ASP A 131 -11.14 5.18 4.01
CA ASP A 131 -11.14 4.02 4.90
C ASP A 131 -11.42 4.44 6.35
#